data_AF-C2KI00-F1
#
_entry.id   AF-C2KI00-F1
#
_cell.length_a   1.000
_cell.length_b   1.000
_cell.length_c   1.000
_cell.angle_alpha   90.00
_cell.angle_beta   90.00
_cell.angle_gamma   90.00
#
_symmetry.space_group_name_H-M   'P 1'
#
loop_
_entity.id
_entity.type
_entity.pdbx_description
1 polymer ?
#
loop_
_entity_poly.entity_id
_entity_poly.type
_entity_poly.pdbx_seq_one_letter_code
_entity_poly.pdbx_strand_id
1 'polypeptide(L)'
;MRDGKLQYLITTTILERGVTFPRIDVLIIGVDDKTFSENALVQIAGRVGRSADRPTGLVQAYVQHINLKVRAAQKQIIMMNRRGEKLKRRMDN
;
A
#
# COMPACT_ATOMS: atom_id res chain seq x y z
N MET A 1 -3.18 7.35 -15.19
CA MET A 1 -3.34 7.42 -13.72
C MET A 1 -4.50 8.30 -13.30
N ARG A 2 -4.67 9.56 -13.76
CA ARG A 2 -5.97 10.27 -13.65
C ARG A 2 -6.81 10.15 -14.92
N ASP A 3 -6.24 10.53 -16.07
CA ASP A 3 -6.93 10.43 -17.37
C ASP A 3 -6.68 9.10 -18.10
N GLY A 4 -6.24 8.06 -17.38
CA GLY A 4 -5.91 6.76 -17.96
C GLY A 4 -4.65 6.70 -18.85
N LYS A 5 -4.12 7.83 -19.33
CA LYS A 5 -2.98 7.88 -20.28
C LYS A 5 -1.64 7.37 -19.74
N LEU A 6 -1.36 7.63 -18.46
CA LEU A 6 -0.14 7.17 -17.79
C LEU A 6 -0.37 5.82 -17.09
N GLN A 7 0.42 4.80 -17.42
CA GLN A 7 0.28 3.46 -16.82
C GLN A 7 1.15 3.26 -15.57
N TYR A 8 2.33 3.88 -15.52
CA TYR A 8 3.29 3.72 -14.43
C TYR A 8 3.75 5.07 -13.90
N LEU A 9 3.98 5.14 -12.59
CA LEU A 9 4.60 6.27 -11.91
C LEU A 9 5.71 5.71 -11.03
N ILE A 10 6.94 6.13 -11.32
CA ILE A 10 8.10 5.81 -10.50
C ILE A 10 8.36 7.02 -9.61
N THR A 11 8.50 6.77 -8.32
CA THR A 11 8.70 7.80 -7.31
C THR A 11 9.61 7.27 -6.22
N THR A 12 10.20 8.19 -5.47
CA THR A 12 10.87 7.90 -4.21
C THR A 12 9.86 7.79 -3.06
N THR A 13 10.38 7.56 -1.85
CA THR A 13 9.74 7.11 -0.61
C THR A 13 8.25 7.44 -0.43
N ILE A 14 7.82 8.69 -0.63
CA ILE A 14 6.44 9.12 -0.39
C ILE A 14 6.03 10.12 -1.48
N LEU A 15 4.82 9.95 -2.01
CA LEU A 15 4.18 10.93 -2.88
C LEU A 15 3.54 12.04 -2.06
N GLU A 16 3.57 13.26 -2.60
CA GLU A 16 3.03 14.46 -1.97
C GLU A 16 1.57 14.27 -1.50
N ARG A 17 1.19 14.94 -0.40
CA ARG A 17 -0.18 14.86 0.13
C ARG A 17 -1.15 15.44 -0.91
N GLY A 18 -2.35 14.86 -1.02
CA GLY A 18 -3.40 15.37 -1.93
C GLY A 18 -3.52 14.64 -3.27
N VAL A 19 -2.66 13.67 -3.58
CA VAL A 19 -2.85 12.81 -4.76
C VAL A 19 -3.50 11.48 -4.41
N THR A 20 -4.64 11.21 -5.04
CA THR A 20 -5.28 9.90 -5.08
C THR A 20 -5.28 9.44 -6.53
N PHE A 21 -4.81 8.22 -6.75
CA PHE A 21 -4.85 7.56 -8.05
C PHE A 21 -5.85 6.41 -7.94
N PRO A 22 -6.92 6.40 -8.73
CA PRO A 22 -7.86 5.29 -8.73
C PRO A 22 -7.17 4.03 -9.24
N ARG A 23 -7.54 2.89 -8.64
CA ARG A 23 -7.22 1.54 -9.15
C ARG A 23 -5.72 1.25 -9.36
N ILE A 24 -4.85 1.68 -8.44
CA ILE A 24 -3.42 1.38 -8.53
C ILE A 24 -3.02 0.13 -7.75
N ASP A 25 -2.00 -0.54 -8.27
CA ASP A 25 -1.17 -1.50 -7.57
C ASP A 25 0.16 -0.82 -7.19
N VAL A 26 0.84 -1.31 -6.15
CA VAL A 26 2.08 -0.70 -5.64
C VAL A 26 3.21 -1.73 -5.59
N LEU A 27 4.33 -1.33 -6.18
CA LEU A 27 5.61 -2.02 -6.10
C LEU A 27 6.57 -1.18 -5.24
N ILE A 28 7.24 -1.82 -4.28
CA ILE A 28 8.26 -1.16 -3.47
C ILE A 28 9.57 -1.96 -3.55
N ILE A 29 10.64 -1.30 -3.95
CA ILE A 29 11.96 -1.90 -4.16
C ILE A 29 12.91 -1.43 -3.05
N GLY A 30 13.66 -2.36 -2.45
CA GLY A 30 14.66 -2.05 -1.42
C GLY A 30 14.04 -1.63 -0.09
N VAL A 31 12.93 -2.23 0.31
CA VAL A 31 12.20 -1.84 1.54
C VAL A 31 12.99 -2.08 2.84
N ASP A 32 14.05 -2.88 2.75
CA ASP A 32 15.00 -3.13 3.82
C ASP A 32 15.98 -1.96 4.07
N ASP A 33 16.05 -0.98 3.16
CA ASP A 33 16.82 0.25 3.36
C ASP A 33 16.30 1.08 4.56
N LYS A 34 17.21 1.75 5.26
CA LYS A 34 16.93 2.56 6.45
C LYS A 34 16.01 3.76 6.19
N THR A 35 15.91 4.21 4.95
CA THR A 35 15.04 5.32 4.53
C THR A 35 13.56 4.97 4.71
N PHE A 36 13.20 3.69 4.59
CA PHE A 36 11.84 3.25 4.89
C PHE A 36 11.66 3.06 6.39
N SER A 37 10.60 3.62 6.96
CA SER A 37 10.12 3.22 8.29
C SER A 37 8.98 2.20 8.16
N GLU A 38 8.65 1.49 9.23
CA GLU A 38 7.44 0.65 9.27
C GLU A 38 6.19 1.46 8.89
N ASN A 39 6.04 2.63 9.49
CA ASN A 39 4.94 3.55 9.21
C ASN A 39 4.92 4.01 7.74
N ALA A 40 6.08 4.28 7.14
CA ALA A 40 6.17 4.64 5.73
C ALA A 40 5.65 3.50 4.84
N LEU A 41 6.06 2.25 5.10
CA LEU A 41 5.59 1.09 4.34
C LEU A 41 4.07 0.89 4.45
N VAL A 42 3.52 1.05 5.66
CA VAL A 42 2.06 0.99 5.88
C VAL A 42 1.33 2.10 5.14
N GLN A 43 1.86 3.32 5.14
CA GLN A 43 1.27 4.46 4.42
C GLN A 43 1.31 4.30 2.90
N ILE A 44 2.41 3.76 2.38
CA ILE A 44 2.57 3.43 0.96
C ILE A 44 1.55 2.35 0.57
N ALA A 45 1.44 1.27 1.35
CA ALA A 45 0.47 0.21 1.12
C ALA A 45 -0.98 0.73 1.15
N GLY A 46 -1.30 1.67 2.05
CA GLY A 46 -2.62 2.31 2.16
C GLY A 46 -3.00 3.22 0.99
N ARG A 47 -2.18 3.31 -0.07
CA ARG A 47 -2.54 3.94 -1.34
C ARG A 47 -3.31 3.00 -2.26
N VAL A 48 -3.19 1.69 -2.06
CA VAL A 48 -3.93 0.65 -2.78
C VAL A 48 -5.33 0.50 -2.21
N GLY A 49 -6.31 0.15 -3.04
CA GLY A 49 -7.67 -0.14 -2.59
C GLY A 49 -8.50 1.07 -2.13
N ARG A 50 -8.05 2.31 -2.42
CA ARG A 50 -8.79 3.54 -2.06
C ARG A 50 -10.05 3.78 -2.90
N SER A 51 -10.20 3.07 -3.98
CA SER A 51 -11.28 3.24 -4.94
C SER A 51 -12.43 2.31 -4.55
N ALA A 52 -13.65 2.85 -4.36
CA ALA A 52 -14.79 2.02 -3.96
C ALA A 52 -15.15 0.94 -5.00
N ASP A 53 -14.93 1.24 -6.28
CA ASP A 53 -15.05 0.33 -7.43
C ASP A 53 -13.98 -0.77 -7.45
N ARG A 54 -12.81 -0.54 -6.85
CA ARG A 54 -11.72 -1.51 -6.73
C ARG A 54 -11.08 -1.41 -5.33
N PRO A 55 -11.71 -2.01 -4.31
CA PRO A 55 -11.28 -1.90 -2.91
C PRO A 55 -10.05 -2.76 -2.59
N THR A 56 -9.55 -3.53 -3.56
CA THR A 56 -8.40 -4.42 -3.44
C THR A 56 -7.32 -4.09 -4.46
N GLY A 57 -6.12 -4.57 -4.22
CA GLY A 57 -5.01 -4.48 -5.17
C GLY A 57 -3.75 -5.12 -4.60
N LEU A 58 -2.70 -5.12 -5.40
CA LEU A 58 -1.41 -5.70 -5.07
C LEU A 58 -0.52 -4.66 -4.37
N VAL A 59 0.05 -5.07 -3.24
CA VAL A 59 1.20 -4.42 -2.63
C VAL A 59 2.34 -5.44 -2.60
N GLN A 60 3.35 -5.23 -3.44
CA GLN A 60 4.50 -6.12 -3.54
C GLN A 60 5.76 -5.40 -3.09
N ALA A 61 6.46 -5.98 -2.11
CA ALA A 61 7.71 -5.45 -1.58
C ALA A 61 8.87 -6.39 -1.93
N TYR A 62 9.96 -5.82 -2.43
CA TYR A 62 11.22 -6.51 -2.71
C TYR A 62 12.26 -6.13 -1.66
N VAL A 63 12.85 -7.15 -1.05
CA VAL A 63 13.90 -7.03 -0.03
C VAL A 63 15.16 -7.74 -0.52
N GLN A 64 16.32 -7.17 -0.22
CA GLN A 64 17.59 -7.90 -0.38
C GLN A 64 17.88 -8.73 0.87
N HIS A 65 17.60 -8.20 2.06
CA HIS A 65 17.81 -8.87 3.33
C HIS A 65 16.53 -8.97 4.16
N ILE A 66 16.42 -10.05 4.95
CA ILE A 66 15.32 -10.18 5.91
C ILE A 66 15.44 -9.05 6.93
N ASN A 67 14.38 -8.26 7.05
CA ASN A 67 14.34 -7.10 7.93
C ASN A 67 13.08 -7.13 8.82
N LEU A 68 13.28 -6.98 10.14
CA LEU A 68 12.20 -7.02 11.14
C LEU A 68 11.16 -5.92 10.92
N LYS A 69 11.57 -4.72 10.52
CA LYS A 69 10.70 -3.58 10.20
C LYS A 69 9.74 -3.91 9.06
N VAL A 70 10.24 -4.60 8.03
CA VAL A 70 9.44 -5.01 6.87
C VAL A 70 8.43 -6.08 7.28
N ARG A 71 8.83 -7.04 8.12
CA ARG A 71 7.92 -8.04 8.69
C ARG A 71 6.86 -7.42 9.60
N ALA A 72 7.22 -6.42 10.40
CA ALA A 72 6.30 -5.68 11.26
C ALA A 72 5.25 -4.93 10.41
N ALA A 73 5.70 -4.17 9.41
CA ALA A 73 4.81 -3.50 8.45
C ALA A 73 3.86 -4.49 7.76
N GLN A 74 4.37 -5.64 7.28
CA GLN A 74 3.53 -6.66 6.66
C GLN A 74 2.45 -7.17 7.62
N LYS A 75 2.78 -7.46 8.88
CA LYS A 75 1.82 -7.88 9.90
C LYS A 75 0.75 -6.80 10.14
N GLN A 76 1.16 -5.53 10.23
CA GLN A 76 0.24 -4.42 10.42
C GLN A 76 -0.73 -4.25 9.24
N ILE A 77 -0.23 -4.33 8.01
CA ILE A 77 -1.06 -4.26 6.78
C ILE A 77 -2.09 -5.40 6.76
N ILE A 78 -1.66 -6.65 7.01
CA ILE A 78 -2.57 -7.80 7.06
C ILE A 78 -3.64 -7.62 8.14
N MET A 79 -3.25 -7.12 9.31
CA MET A 79 -4.18 -6.85 10.41
C MET A 79 -5.21 -5.77 10.03
N MET A 80 -4.78 -4.68 9.40
CA MET A 80 -5.66 -3.60 8.93
C MET A 80 -6.62 -4.10 7.85
N ASN A 81 -6.16 -4.88 6.89
CA ASN A 81 -7.01 -5.47 5.85
C ASN A 81 -8.09 -6.38 6.46
N ARG A 82 -7.72 -7.24 7.43
CA ARG A 82 -8.69 -8.07 8.15
C ARG A 82 -9.73 -7.26 8.91
N ARG A 83 -9.35 -6.12 9.49
CA ARG A 83 -10.30 -5.20 10.16
C ARG A 83 -11.25 -4.56 9.14
N GLY A 84 -10.73 -4.09 8.01
CA GLY A 84 -11.55 -3.54 6.91
C GLY A 84 -12.60 -4.53 6.42
N GLU A 85 -12.20 -5.78 6.16
CA GLU A 85 -13.12 -6.85 5.75
C GLU A 85 -14.19 -7.15 6.79
N LYS A 86 -13.83 -7.21 8.08
CA LYS A 86 -14.80 -7.42 9.16
C LYS A 86 -15.81 -6.27 9.27
N LEU A 87 -15.36 -5.03 9.08
CA LEU A 87 -16.25 -3.86 9.11
C LEU A 87 -17.21 -3.89 7.93
N LYS A 88 -16.72 -4.20 6.72
CA LYS A 88 -17.56 -4.33 5.52
C LYS A 88 -18.67 -5.36 5.72
N ARG A 89 -18.33 -6.57 6.19
CA ARG A 89 -19.31 -7.63 6.48
C ARG A 89 -20.37 -7.26 7.52
N ARG A 90 -20.05 -6.37 8.46
CA ARG A 90 -21.02 -5.89 9.47
C ARG A 90 -21.97 -4.83 8.91
N MET A 91 -21.56 -4.11 7.87
CA MET A 91 -22.39 -3.11 7.20
C MET A 91 -23.30 -3.74 6.14
N ASP A 92 -22.89 -4.89 5.59
CA ASP A 92 -23.66 -5.64 4.58
C ASP A 92 -24.72 -6.59 5.19
N ASN A 93 -24.75 -6.74 6.53
CA ASN A 93 -25.72 -7.52 7.31
C ASN A 93 -26.73 -6.60 8.00
#